data_AF-A0A351R095-F1
#
_entry.id   AF-A0A351R095-F1
#
_cell.length_a   1.000
_cell.length_b   1.000
_cell.length_c   1.000
_cell.angle_alpha   90.00
_cell.angle_beta   90.00
_cell.angle_gamma   90.00
#
_symmetry.space_group_name_H-M   'P 1'
#
loop_
_entity.id
_entity.type
_entity.pdbx_description
1 polymer ?
#
loop_
_entity_poly.entity_id
_entity_poly.type
_entity_poly.pdbx_seq_one_letter_code
_entity_poly.pdbx_strand_id
1 'polypeptide(L)'
;LNGIIMCEHFNAINFKEIYKYLEENYEYKDHRYLVKGVSVFPAMEVSIKDKGHVVLVGRREAILEIHEKLEPYMNRENLVEFKELLDLADEYGCLKIGAHPF
;
A
#
# COMPACT_ATOMS: atom_id res chain seq x y z
N LEU A 1 -9.81 18.35 -7.54
CA LEU A 1 -9.19 17.16 -6.92
C LEU A 1 -8.28 17.66 -5.80
N ASN A 2 -8.54 17.28 -4.54
CA ASN A 2 -7.80 17.79 -3.37
C ASN A 2 -6.82 16.75 -2.78
N GLY A 3 -6.97 15.49 -3.17
CA GLY A 3 -6.03 14.44 -2.82
C GLY A 3 -6.21 13.19 -3.66
N ILE A 4 -5.20 12.34 -3.63
CA ILE A 4 -5.15 11.05 -4.31
C ILE A 4 -4.56 10.00 -3.37
N ILE A 5 -4.99 8.76 -3.55
CA ILE A 5 -4.30 7.60 -3.01
C ILE A 5 -3.26 7.20 -4.06
N MET A 6 -1.98 7.21 -3.68
CA MET A 6 -0.93 6.68 -4.53
C MET A 6 -0.78 5.19 -4.21
N CYS A 7 -1.22 4.37 -5.15
CA CYS A 7 -1.26 2.93 -4.98
C CYS A 7 -0.46 2.28 -6.10
N GLU A 8 0.47 1.42 -5.70
CA GLU A 8 1.23 0.56 -6.60
C GLU A 8 1.04 -0.88 -6.15
N HIS A 9 1.21 -1.82 -7.07
CA HIS A 9 1.09 -3.23 -6.75
C HIS A 9 2.23 -3.68 -5.82
N PHE A 10 1.92 -4.50 -4.80
CA PHE A 10 2.88 -4.85 -3.74
C PHE A 10 4.13 -5.58 -4.24
N ASN A 11 4.06 -6.28 -5.38
CA ASN A 11 5.20 -6.97 -5.99
C ASN A 11 5.86 -6.17 -7.14
N ALA A 12 5.56 -4.87 -7.26
CA ALA A 12 6.22 -4.00 -8.23
C ALA A 12 7.71 -3.82 -7.89
N ILE A 13 8.57 -3.92 -8.91
CA ILE A 13 10.04 -3.89 -8.77
C ILE A 13 10.55 -2.64 -8.04
N ASN A 14 9.88 -1.50 -8.24
CA ASN A 14 10.30 -0.20 -7.71
C ASN A 14 9.38 0.33 -6.59
N PHE A 15 8.66 -0.55 -5.89
CA PHE A 15 7.71 -0.14 -4.85
C PHE A 15 8.37 0.80 -3.82
N LYS A 16 9.52 0.41 -3.26
CA LYS A 16 10.25 1.22 -2.26
C LYS A 16 10.85 2.51 -2.84
N GLU A 17 11.24 2.52 -4.12
CA GLU A 17 11.84 3.70 -4.76
C GLU A 17 10.83 4.86 -4.91
N ILE A 18 9.54 4.57 -5.09
CA ILE A 18 8.49 5.60 -5.10
C ILE A 18 8.44 6.32 -3.75
N TYR A 19 8.45 5.57 -2.64
CA TYR A 19 8.40 6.14 -1.30
C TYR A 19 9.67 6.91 -0.95
N LYS A 20 10.84 6.39 -1.35
CA LYS A 20 12.12 7.09 -1.22
C LYS A 20 12.10 8.43 -1.96
N TYR A 21 11.65 8.43 -3.21
CA TYR A 21 11.52 9.68 -3.99
C TYR A 21 10.59 10.68 -3.29
N LEU A 22 9.44 10.23 -2.77
CA LEU A 22 8.53 11.12 -2.06
C LEU A 22 9.14 11.71 -0.79
N GLU A 23 9.84 10.88 0.00
CA GLU A 23 10.55 11.31 1.20
C GLU A 23 11.65 12.34 0.90
N GLU A 24 12.40 12.16 -0.18
CA GLU A 24 13.49 13.08 -0.56
C GLU A 24 12.98 14.40 -1.13
N ASN A 25 11.76 14.45 -1.68
CA ASN A 25 11.29 15.59 -2.48
C ASN A 25 10.09 16.34 -1.89
N TYR A 26 9.35 15.76 -0.95
CA TYR A 26 8.11 16.35 -0.44
C TYR A 26 7.96 16.20 1.08
N GLU A 27 7.34 17.21 1.69
CA GLU A 27 7.03 17.17 3.12
C GLU A 27 5.98 16.11 3.42
N TYR A 28 6.27 15.25 4.40
CA TYR A 28 5.31 14.31 4.97
C TYR A 28 4.68 14.92 6.23
N LYS A 29 3.37 15.18 6.18
CA LYS A 29 2.62 15.80 7.27
C LYS A 29 1.20 15.26 7.34
N ASP A 30 0.70 15.05 8.55
CA ASP A 30 -0.67 14.55 8.80
C ASP A 30 -1.00 13.30 7.95
N HIS A 31 -0.05 12.36 7.92
CA HIS A 31 -0.13 11.06 7.23
C HIS A 31 -0.14 11.11 5.69
N ARG A 32 0.20 12.24 5.08
CA ARG A 32 0.24 12.41 3.62
C ARG A 32 1.47 13.20 3.17
N TYR A 33 1.78 13.11 1.89
CA TYR A 33 2.69 14.03 1.22
C TYR A 33 1.91 15.19 0.59
N LEU A 34 2.50 16.40 0.58
CA LEU A 34 1.97 17.52 -0.18
C LEU A 34 2.75 17.71 -1.48
N VAL A 35 2.20 17.20 -2.57
CA VAL A 35 2.84 17.23 -3.90
C VAL A 35 2.19 18.31 -4.75
N LYS A 36 2.88 19.43 -4.95
CA LYS A 36 2.40 20.55 -5.79
C LYS A 36 0.96 20.99 -5.46
N GLY A 37 0.62 21.03 -4.16
CA GLY A 37 -0.71 21.41 -3.68
C GLY A 37 -1.75 20.28 -3.63
N VAL A 38 -1.38 19.05 -3.98
CA VAL A 38 -2.25 17.86 -3.91
C VAL A 38 -1.82 16.96 -2.75
N SER A 39 -2.80 16.51 -1.96
CA SER A 39 -2.57 15.54 -0.89
C SER A 39 -2.34 14.15 -1.47
N VAL A 40 -1.21 13.51 -1.19
CA VAL A 40 -0.88 12.17 -1.67
C VAL A 40 -0.80 11.21 -0.49
N PHE A 41 -1.72 10.24 -0.45
CA PHE A 41 -1.81 9.25 0.63
C PHE A 41 -1.10 7.95 0.24
N PRO A 42 -0.19 7.43 1.08
CA PRO A 42 0.45 6.12 0.89
C PRO A 42 -0.57 4.98 0.82
N ALA A 43 -0.38 4.10 -0.17
CA ALA A 43 -1.14 2.87 -0.27
C ALA A 43 -0.39 1.77 -1.03
N MET A 44 -0.94 0.57 -0.94
CA MET A 44 -0.44 -0.62 -1.62
C MET A 44 -1.61 -1.48 -2.07
N GLU A 45 -1.55 -1.99 -3.29
CA GLU A 45 -2.50 -2.97 -3.80
C GLU A 45 -1.92 -4.37 -3.64
N VAL A 46 -2.63 -5.25 -2.93
CA VAL A 46 -2.18 -6.60 -2.61
C VAL A 46 -3.07 -7.62 -3.29
N SER A 47 -2.48 -8.52 -4.07
CA SER A 47 -3.20 -9.69 -4.60
C SER A 47 -3.41 -10.73 -3.49
N ILE A 48 -4.61 -11.29 -3.41
CA ILE A 48 -4.96 -12.39 -2.50
C ILE A 48 -5.18 -13.69 -3.28
N LYS A 49 -5.04 -14.82 -2.58
CA LYS A 49 -5.10 -16.17 -3.15
C LYS A 49 -6.37 -16.50 -3.95
N ASP A 50 -7.54 -16.01 -3.51
CA ASP A 50 -8.84 -16.28 -4.15
C ASP A 50 -9.17 -15.37 -5.35
N LYS A 51 -8.14 -14.87 -6.05
CA LYS A 51 -8.25 -13.98 -7.23
C LYS A 51 -9.02 -12.69 -6.93
N GLY A 52 -8.47 -11.89 -6.02
CA GLY A 52 -8.99 -10.56 -5.67
C GLY A 52 -7.84 -9.63 -5.29
N HIS A 53 -8.10 -8.33 -5.27
CA HIS A 53 -7.13 -7.33 -4.84
C HIS A 53 -7.69 -6.55 -3.64
N VAL A 54 -6.82 -6.16 -2.71
CA VAL A 54 -7.18 -5.27 -1.60
C VAL A 54 -6.21 -4.10 -1.62
N VAL A 55 -6.74 -2.89 -1.61
CA VAL A 55 -5.95 -1.68 -1.44
C VAL A 55 -5.87 -1.35 0.05
N LEU A 56 -4.65 -1.32 0.57
CA LEU A 56 -4.34 -0.88 1.92
C LEU A 56 -3.86 0.56 1.87
N VAL A 57 -4.53 1.45 2.60
CA VAL A 57 -4.17 2.87 2.72
C VAL A 57 -3.77 3.14 4.16
N GLY A 58 -2.64 3.81 4.37
CA GLY A 58 -2.12 3.98 5.72
C GLY A 58 -1.03 5.04 5.82
N ARG A 59 -0.39 5.08 7.00
CA ARG A 59 0.84 5.86 7.18
C ARG A 59 1.94 5.25 6.33
N ARG A 60 2.90 6.07 5.91
CA ARG A 60 4.03 5.62 5.09
C ARG A 60 4.76 4.45 5.76
N GLU A 61 5.04 4.56 7.05
CA GLU A 61 5.76 3.55 7.83
C GLU A 61 4.97 2.22 7.84
N ALA A 62 3.67 2.29 8.07
CA ALA A 62 2.80 1.12 8.03
C ALA A 62 2.80 0.44 6.66
N ILE A 63 2.69 1.21 5.57
CA ILE A 63 2.72 0.64 4.21
C ILE A 63 4.05 -0.03 3.91
N LEU A 64 5.18 0.58 4.30
CA LEU A 64 6.51 0.00 4.11
C LEU A 64 6.74 -1.26 4.95
N GLU A 65 6.30 -1.27 6.20
CA GLU A 65 6.41 -2.44 7.09
C GLU A 65 5.52 -3.60 6.64
N ILE A 66 4.28 -3.33 6.24
CA ILE A 66 3.39 -4.34 5.67
C ILE A 66 3.99 -4.89 4.37
N HIS A 67 4.53 -4.04 3.50
CA HIS A 67 5.20 -4.49 2.28
C HIS A 67 6.35 -5.47 2.58
N GLU A 68 7.17 -5.18 3.60
CA GLU A 68 8.25 -6.08 4.04
C GLU A 68 7.73 -7.42 4.57
N LYS A 69 6.65 -7.40 5.37
CA LYS A 69 5.98 -8.62 5.83
C LYS A 69 5.35 -9.42 4.68
N LEU A 70 5.02 -8.76 3.57
CA LEU A 70 4.44 -9.38 2.39
C LEU A 70 5.45 -9.91 1.38
N GLU A 71 6.77 -9.72 1.59
CA GLU A 71 7.81 -10.28 0.69
C GLU A 71 7.64 -11.79 0.41
N PRO A 72 7.37 -12.65 1.40
CA PRO A 72 7.17 -14.08 1.15
C PRO A 72 5.99 -14.36 0.22
N TYR A 73 5.05 -13.41 0.09
CA TYR A 73 3.79 -13.57 -0.63
C TYR A 73 3.77 -12.93 -2.03
N MET A 74 4.90 -12.41 -2.53
CA MET A 74 4.96 -11.70 -3.82
C MET A 74 4.88 -12.61 -5.06
N ASN A 75 5.02 -13.93 -4.85
CA ASN A 75 4.87 -14.94 -5.90
C ASN A 75 3.39 -15.32 -6.08
N ARG A 76 2.93 -15.42 -7.33
CA ARG A 76 1.57 -15.86 -7.70
C ARG A 76 1.18 -17.23 -7.14
N GLU A 77 2.15 -18.11 -6.89
CA GLU A 77 1.93 -19.44 -6.30
C GLU A 77 1.79 -19.40 -4.77
N ASN A 78 2.15 -18.27 -4.13
CA ASN A 78 2.15 -18.11 -2.68
C ASN A 78 1.53 -16.78 -2.25
N LEU A 79 0.35 -16.43 -2.74
CA LEU A 79 -0.34 -15.21 -2.32
C LEU A 79 -0.89 -15.33 -0.89
N VAL A 80 -0.96 -14.20 -0.17
CA VAL A 80 -1.52 -14.12 1.18
C VAL A 80 -3.03 -14.44 1.19
N GLU A 81 -3.50 -15.07 2.27
CA GLU A 81 -4.93 -15.32 2.46
C GLU A 81 -5.67 -14.00 2.77
N PHE A 82 -6.93 -13.89 2.31
CA PHE A 82 -7.69 -12.65 2.49
C PHE A 82 -7.81 -12.24 3.96
N LYS A 83 -8.15 -13.20 4.84
CA LYS A 83 -8.29 -12.94 6.27
C LYS A 83 -6.97 -12.48 6.90
N GLU A 84 -5.86 -13.13 6.57
CA GLU A 84 -4.54 -12.79 7.10
C GLU A 84 -4.13 -11.38 6.69
N LEU A 85 -4.43 -10.98 5.46
CA LEU A 85 -4.20 -9.61 4.99
C LEU A 85 -5.04 -8.58 5.75
N LEU A 86 -6.31 -8.89 6.03
CA LEU A 86 -7.18 -7.99 6.81
C LEU A 86 -6.71 -7.86 8.25
N ASP A 87 -6.36 -8.98 8.90
CA ASP A 87 -5.83 -8.98 10.27
C ASP A 87 -4.54 -8.15 10.34
N LEU A 88 -3.61 -8.34 9.38
CA LEU A 88 -2.38 -7.56 9.29
C LEU A 88 -2.68 -6.07 9.09
N ALA A 89 -3.63 -5.72 8.22
CA ALA A 89 -4.02 -4.33 8.00
C ALA A 89 -4.65 -3.69 9.25
N ASP A 90 -5.36 -4.46 10.08
CA ASP A 90 -5.91 -4.01 11.36
C ASP A 90 -4.81 -3.69 12.39
N GLU A 91 -3.77 -4.51 12.48
CA GLU A 91 -2.62 -4.28 13.38
C GLU A 91 -1.95 -2.91 13.13
N TYR A 92 -1.96 -2.48 11.88
CA TYR A 92 -1.36 -1.22 11.42
C TYR A 92 -2.34 -0.05 11.28
N GLY A 93 -3.62 -0.27 11.60
CA GLY A 93 -4.66 0.75 11.49
C GLY A 93 -4.91 1.23 10.05
N CYS A 94 -4.70 0.37 9.06
CA CYS A 94 -4.91 0.69 7.64
C CYS A 94 -6.41 0.70 7.28
N LEU A 95 -6.79 1.63 6.40
CA LEU A 95 -8.05 1.55 5.66
C LEU A 95 -7.92 0.46 4.60
N LYS A 96 -8.95 -0.38 4.47
CA LYS A 96 -9.02 -1.46 3.49
C LYS A 96 -10.10 -1.14 2.46
N ILE A 97 -9.76 -1.21 1.18
CA ILE A 97 -10.70 -1.03 0.08
C ILE A 97 -10.68 -2.31 -0.76
N GLY A 98 -11.82 -2.94 -0.95
CA GLY A 98 -11.94 -4.07 -1.87
C GLY A 98 -11.73 -3.58 -3.31
N ALA A 99 -10.73 -4.12 -3.99
CA ALA A 99 -10.48 -3.85 -5.40
C ALA A 99 -10.98 -5.05 -6.24
N HIS A 100 -11.77 -4.75 -7.27
CA HIS A 100 -12.48 -5.76 -8.03
C HIS A 100 -11.50 -6.59 -8.89
N PRO A 101 -11.57 -7.92 -8.86
CA PRO A 101 -10.86 -8.76 -9.82
C PRO A 101 -11.58 -8.72 -11.16
N PHE A 102 -10.90 -8.29 -12.21
CA PHE A 102 -11.32 -8.61 -13.57
C PHE A 102 -10.59 -9.87 -14.02
#